data_AF-A0A6G6TIK9-F1
#
_entry.id   AF-A0A6G6TIK9-F1
#
_cell.length_a   1.000
_cell.length_b   1.000
_cell.length_c   1.000
_cell.angle_alpha   90.00
_cell.angle_beta   90.00
_cell.angle_gamma   90.00
#
_symmetry.space_group_name_H-M   'P 1'
#
loop_
_entity.id
_entity.type
_entity.pdbx_description
1 polymer ?
#
loop_
_entity_poly.entity_id
_entity_poly.type
_entity_poly.pdbx_seq_one_letter_code
_entity_poly.pdbx_strand_id
1 'polypeptide(L)' 'MHIIYFDFIEGYGVNAKVGIDWDFYRSFDELIKECSCYFSDNFILAPTTAESGDFTGYQESHNV' A
#
# COMPACT_ATOMS: atom_id res chain seq x y z
N MET A 1 15.16 0.92 -4.03
CA MET A 1 13.77 1.30 -4.26
C MET A 1 12.95 0.04 -4.38
N HIS A 2 12.12 -0.22 -3.37
CA HIS A 2 11.27 -1.40 -3.27
C HIS A 2 9.86 -1.07 -3.74
N ILE A 3 9.33 -1.84 -4.69
CA ILE A 3 7.93 -1.71 -5.12
C ILE A 3 7.13 -2.71 -4.30
N ILE A 4 6.22 -2.19 -3.48
CA ILE A 4 5.35 -2.98 -2.62
C ILE A 4 3.99 -3.02 -3.28
N TYR A 5 3.63 -4.19 -3.78
CA TYR A 5 2.32 -4.40 -4.38
C TYR A 5 1.27 -4.54 -3.29
N PHE A 6 0.13 -3.89 -3.48
CA PHE A 6 -0.98 -3.99 -2.54
C PHE A 6 -2.33 -4.11 -3.23
N ASP A 7 -3.29 -4.71 -2.53
CA ASP A 7 -4.70 -4.74 -2.87
C ASP A 7 -5.51 -4.14 -1.72
N PHE A 8 -6.29 -3.10 -2.02
CA PHE A 8 -7.12 -2.43 -1.02
C PHE A 8 -8.50 -3.08 -0.96
N ILE A 9 -8.86 -3.56 0.22
CA ILE A 9 -10.13 -4.24 0.46
C ILE A 9 -11.02 -3.28 1.25
N GLU A 10 -11.96 -2.64 0.56
CA GLU A 10 -12.85 -1.63 1.13
C GLU A 10 -13.59 -2.16 2.37
N GLY A 11 -13.47 -1.44 3.48
CA GLY A 11 -14.08 -1.81 4.77
C GLY A 11 -13.30 -2.85 5.58
N TYR A 12 -12.18 -3.36 5.07
CA TYR A 12 -11.38 -4.39 5.74
C TYR A 12 -9.93 -3.95 5.99
N GLY A 13 -9.20 -3.53 4.95
CA GLY A 13 -7.78 -3.20 5.08
C GLY A 13 -7.00 -3.30 3.78
N VAL A 14 -5.70 -3.57 3.90
CA VAL A 14 -4.75 -3.64 2.78
C VAL A 14 -4.03 -4.98 2.82
N ASN A 15 -4.11 -5.75 1.75
CA ASN A 15 -3.26 -6.92 1.56
C ASN A 15 -2.01 -6.46 0.79
N ALA A 16 -0.80 -6.70 1.29
CA ALA A 16 0.42 -6.19 0.66
C ALA A 16 1.57 -7.19 0.67
N LYS A 17 2.45 -7.09 -0.32
CA LYS A 17 3.62 -7.94 -0.48
C LYS A 17 4.89 -7.22 -0.02
N VAL A 18 5.07 -7.11 1.29
CA VAL A 18 6.24 -6.46 1.92
C VAL A 18 7.47 -7.39 1.87
N GLY A 19 7.25 -8.71 1.89
CA GLY A 19 8.31 -9.72 1.83
C GLY A 19 8.11 -10.76 0.72
N ILE A 20 8.30 -12.04 1.07
CA ILE A 20 8.09 -13.16 0.15
C ILE A 20 6.59 -13.43 -0.02
N ASP A 21 5.85 -13.32 1.08
CA ASP A 21 4.42 -13.61 1.17
C ASP A 21 3.56 -12.33 1.16
N TRP A 22 2.25 -12.55 1.07
CA TRP A 22 1.24 -11.51 1.20
C TRP A 22 0.78 -11.42 2.65
N ASP A 23 0.88 -10.23 3.21
CA ASP A 23 0.52 -9.93 4.59
C ASP A 23 -0.65 -8.94 4.62
N PHE A 24 -1.54 -9.13 5.60
CA PHE A 24 -2.70 -8.29 5.79
C PHE A 24 -2.45 -7.20 6.84
N TYR A 25 -2.78 -5.97 6.48
CA TYR A 25 -2.66 -4.77 7.29
C TYR A 25 -4.04 -4.13 7.47
N ARG A 26 -4.35 -3.64 8.66
CA ARG A 26 -5.66 -3.03 8.95
C ARG A 26 -5.83 -1.65 8.32
N SER A 27 -4.72 -0.97 8.03
CA SER A 27 -4.70 0.35 7.40
C SER A 27 -3.40 0.57 6.63
N PHE A 28 -3.37 1.60 5.79
CA PHE A 28 -2.15 2.05 5.14
C PHE A 28 -1.09 2.51 6.13
N ASP A 29 -1.46 3.10 7.27
CA ASP A 29 -0.50 3.51 8.30
C ASP A 29 0.32 2.34 8.85
N GLU A 30 -0.34 1.19 9.05
CA GLU A 30 0.31 -0.03 9.53
C GLU A 30 1.29 -0.57 8.47
N LEU A 31 0.85 -0.63 7.21
CA LEU A 31 1.69 -1.00 6.07
C LEU A 31 2.89 -0.05 5.90
N ILE A 32 2.66 1.27 5.93
CA ILE A 32 3.70 2.29 5.78
C ILE A 32 4.72 2.15 6.89
N LYS A 33 4.27 2.00 8.14
CA LYS A 33 5.17 1.82 9.29
C LYS A 33 6.05 0.58 9.10
N GLU A 34 5.48 -0.53 8.66
CA GLU A 34 6.24 -1.76 8.42
C GLU A 34 7.24 -1.60 7.26
N CYS A 35 6.80 -1.03 6.14
CA CYS A 35 7.67 -0.70 5.01
C CYS A 35 8.82 0.23 5.42
N SER A 36 8.56 1.24 6.25
CA SER A 36 9.59 2.12 6.79
C SER A 36 10.57 1.38 7.71
N CYS A 37 10.13 0.40 8.48
CA CYS A 37 11.03 -0.44 9.29
C CYS A 37 11.97 -1.29 8.42
N TYR A 38 11.50 -1.83 7.29
CA TYR A 38 12.32 -2.69 6.43
C TYR A 38 13.14 -1.92 5.39
N PHE A 39 12.60 -0.83 4.85
CA PHE A 39 13.13 -0.15 3.67
C PHE A 39 13.45 1.33 3.91
N SER A 40 13.24 1.84 5.13
CA SER A 40 13.31 3.28 5.42
C SER A 40 12.41 4.05 4.44
N ASP A 41 12.88 5.11 3.80
CA ASP A 41 12.09 5.87 2.81
C ASP A 41 12.26 5.35 1.37
N ASN A 42 12.87 4.17 1.19
CA ASN A 42 13.25 3.64 -0.13
C ASN A 42 12.21 2.67 -0.70
N PHE A 43 10.92 2.99 -0.60
CA PHE A 43 9.84 2.16 -1.13
C PHE A 43 8.73 2.99 -1.79
N ILE A 44 7.95 2.33 -2.66
CA ILE A 44 6.76 2.87 -3.33
C ILE A 44 5.65 1.83 -3.22
N LEU A 45 4.43 2.27 -2.91
CA LEU A 45 3.25 1.42 -2.92
C LEU A 45 2.63 1.41 -4.32
N ALA A 46 2.35 0.22 -4.86
CA ALA A 46 1.75 0.02 -6.17
C ALA A 46 0.48 -0.84 -6.06
N PRO A 47 -0.71 -0.33 -6.42
CA PRO A 47 -1.93 -1.13 -6.41
C PRO A 47 -1.85 -2.25 -7.47
N THR A 48 -2.33 -3.46 -7.15
CA THR A 48 -2.43 -4.58 -8.11
C THR A 48 -3.61 -4.47 -9.04
N THR A 49 -4.62 -3.69 -8.67
CA THR A 49 -5.87 -3.48 -9.42
C THR A 49 -5.80 -2.30 -10.38
N ALA A 50 -4.71 -1.50 -10.35
CA ALA A 50 -4.54 -0.44 -11.32
C ALA A 50 -4.26 -1.05 -12.70
N GLU A 51 -5.25 -0.94 -13.59
CA GLU A 51 -4.99 -1.01 -15.02
C GLU A 51 -3.99 0.08 -15.41
N SER A 52 -3.19 -0.13 -16.46
CA SER A 52 -2.27 0.87 -17.00
C SER A 52 -3.04 2.11 -17.49
N GLY A 53 -3.38 3.01 -16.58
CA GLY A 53 -4.11 4.26 -16.81
C GLY A 53 -3.61 5.36 -15.88
N ASP A 54 -3.91 6.60 -16.22
CA ASP A 54 -3.36 7.80 -15.58
C ASP A 54 -3.43 7.74 -14.05
N PHE A 55 -2.25 7.84 -13.43
CA PHE A 55 -2.05 7.80 -11.99
C PHE A 55 -2.83 8.92 -11.30
N THR A 56 -3.97 8.58 -10.70
CA THR A 56 -4.59 9.42 -9.67
C THR A 56 -4.03 8.95 -8.33
N GLY A 57 -3.09 9.71 -7.77
CA GLY A 57 -2.49 9.41 -6.47
C GLY A 57 -3.54 9.22 -5.36
N TYR A 58 -3.13 8.54 -4.29
CA TYR A 58 -3.98 8.28 -3.13
C TYR A 58 -4.42 9.62 -2.51
N GLN A 59 -5.69 9.99 -2.70
CA GLN A 59 -6.29 11.16 -2.07
C GLN A 59 -7.12 10.66 -0.89
N GLU A 60 -6.59 10.82 0.32
CA GLU A 60 -7.39 10.64 1.52
C GLU A 60 -8.55 11.66 1.49
N SER A 61 -9.75 11.17 1.22
CA SER A 61 -10.95 11.97 1.36
C SER A 61 -11.20 12.21 2.84
N HIS A 62 -10.71 13.34 3.35
CA HIS A 62 -11.23 13.92 4.59
C HIS A 62 -12.70 14.29 4.35
N ASN A 63 -13.61 13.46 4.85
CA ASN A 63 -15.00 13.86 4.99
C ASN A 63 -15.04 15.01 6.01
N VAL A 64 -15.46 16.19 5.54
CA VAL A 64 -15.75 17.40 6.32
C VAL A 64 -17.07 17.23 7.06
#